data_AF-A0A9E2ZZN7-F1
#
_entry.id   AF-A0A9E2ZZN7-F1
#
_cell.length_a   1.000
_cell.length_b   1.000
_cell.length_c   1.000
_cell.angle_alpha   90.00
_cell.angle_beta   90.00
_cell.angle_gamma   90.00
#
_symmetry.space_group_name_H-M   'P 1'
#
loop_
_entity.id
_entity.type
_entity.pdbx_description
1 polymer ?
#
loop_
_entity_poly.entity_id
_entity_poly.type
_entity_poly.pdbx_seq_one_letter_code
_entity_poly.pdbx_strand_id
1 'polypeptide(L)'
;MASRPAHPRQGGTWPARPRQGGGRPARPRQGGTSPRASAAARQGRDRSGARRIPAPESVSAEQLDPQARAQLRSLPNDLADTVARYLVAAGLAGDPERGYAYAQAAKRLAARVGVVREASGIAAYRAGRWAEALAELRAARRMTGRDDYLPVMADSERALDRPDRALALLREADLSRLDRATQIELRIVESGIRRDQGLPDAAVVALQVPELSNGRLRPWSARLFYAYADALLAAGREEEARQAFARAAAADPHGETDAAERLDELDSGVIEDLAEDGADDPDLLSSAARPRCVQPVHDPLDV
;
A
#
# COMPACT_ATOMS: atom_id res chain seq x y z
N MET A 1 33.93 -8.65 59.20
CA MET A 1 35.39 -8.87 59.34
C MET A 1 35.77 -9.85 58.24
N ALA A 2 36.70 -9.66 57.30
CA ALA A 2 37.68 -8.63 56.97
C ALA A 2 37.90 -8.73 55.44
N SER A 3 37.79 -7.64 54.70
CA SER A 3 38.90 -6.90 54.06
C SER A 3 39.22 -7.31 52.62
N ARG A 4 38.69 -6.50 51.69
CA ARG A 4 39.12 -6.38 50.28
C ARG A 4 40.42 -5.55 50.22
N PRO A 5 41.39 -5.87 49.35
CA PRO A 5 42.48 -4.95 49.05
C PRO A 5 42.08 -3.98 47.93
N ALA A 6 42.67 -2.78 47.98
CA ALA A 6 42.42 -1.66 47.10
C ALA A 6 43.67 -1.27 46.28
N HIS A 7 43.41 -0.81 45.04
CA HIS A 7 44.19 0.13 44.20
C HIS A 7 45.47 -0.38 43.49
N PRO A 8 45.91 0.24 42.36
CA PRO A 8 45.58 1.60 41.89
C PRO A 8 45.16 1.80 40.43
N ARG A 9 44.62 3.00 40.19
CA ARG A 9 44.34 3.64 38.89
C ARG A 9 45.66 4.07 38.25
N GLN A 10 45.83 3.79 36.96
CA GLN A 10 46.85 4.43 36.12
C GLN A 10 46.17 5.14 34.94
N GLY A 11 46.47 6.43 34.81
CA GLY A 11 46.08 7.27 33.69
C GLY A 11 47.03 7.04 32.50
N GLY A 12 46.43 6.87 31.32
CA GLY A 12 47.13 6.86 30.04
C GLY A 12 47.04 8.22 29.38
N THR A 13 48.15 8.94 29.38
CA THR A 13 48.43 10.17 28.65
C THR A 13 48.66 9.86 27.16
N TRP A 14 47.95 10.54 26.27
CA TRP A 14 48.23 10.49 24.82
C TRP A 14 49.30 11.52 24.45
N PRO A 15 50.32 11.18 23.65
CA PRO A 15 51.37 12.12 23.29
C PRO A 15 50.92 13.10 22.19
N ALA A 16 51.21 14.37 22.44
CA ALA A 16 51.01 15.49 21.53
C ALA A 16 51.90 15.38 20.27
N ARG A 17 51.32 15.59 19.09
CA ARG A 17 52.05 15.73 17.83
C ARG A 17 52.39 17.21 17.55
N PRO A 18 53.55 17.51 16.95
CA PRO A 18 54.02 18.87 16.76
C PRO A 18 53.32 19.58 15.60
N ARG A 19 53.07 20.88 15.81
CA ARG A 19 52.61 21.85 14.81
C ARG A 19 53.78 22.22 13.89
N GLN A 20 53.58 22.13 12.57
CA GLN A 20 54.33 22.91 11.59
C GLN A 20 53.35 23.60 10.65
N GLY A 21 53.56 24.91 10.49
CA GLY A 21 52.73 25.81 9.71
C GLY A 21 53.01 25.73 8.21
N GLY A 22 51.95 25.92 7.44
CA GLY A 22 51.98 26.22 6.01
C GLY A 22 50.85 27.19 5.71
N GLY A 23 51.20 28.45 5.47
CA GLY A 23 50.25 29.54 5.25
C GLY A 23 49.46 29.37 3.95
N ARG A 24 48.14 29.57 4.04
CA ARG A 24 47.27 29.81 2.88
C ARG A 24 46.93 31.30 2.84
N PRO A 25 47.02 31.98 1.68
CA PRO A 25 46.78 33.41 1.61
C PRO A 25 45.30 33.74 1.73
N ALA A 26 45.03 34.80 2.50
CA ALA A 26 43.72 35.34 2.78
C ALA A 26 43.07 35.94 1.51
N ARG A 27 41.87 35.49 1.17
CA ARG A 27 40.97 36.19 0.25
C ARG A 27 40.19 37.27 1.00
N PRO A 28 39.94 38.45 0.39
CA PRO A 28 39.40 39.60 1.10
C PRO A 28 37.91 39.43 1.40
N ARG A 29 37.54 39.87 2.60
CA ARG A 29 36.16 40.03 3.09
C ARG A 29 35.47 41.17 2.33
N GLN A 30 34.44 40.84 1.55
CA GLN A 30 33.28 41.71 1.30
C GLN A 30 32.16 41.12 2.17
N GLY A 31 31.53 41.83 3.10
CA GLY A 31 30.80 43.08 2.90
C GLY A 31 29.33 42.74 3.14
N GLY A 32 28.75 43.25 4.22
CA GLY A 32 27.57 42.71 4.91
C GLY A 32 26.34 42.42 4.05
N THR A 33 25.67 41.30 4.37
CA THR A 33 24.27 41.06 4.02
C THR A 33 23.47 40.81 5.30
N SER A 34 22.50 41.68 5.52
CA SER A 34 21.63 41.73 6.70
C SER A 34 20.79 40.45 6.86
N PRO A 35 20.59 39.90 8.09
CA PRO A 35 19.80 38.67 8.31
C PRO A 35 18.30 38.83 7.98
N ARG A 36 17.83 40.03 7.63
CA ARG A 36 16.42 40.33 7.37
C ARG A 36 15.95 39.96 5.96
N ALA A 37 16.85 39.76 4.99
CA ALA A 37 16.48 39.44 3.61
C ALA A 37 16.11 37.96 3.39
N SER A 38 16.62 37.05 4.23
CA SER A 38 16.42 35.59 4.10
C SER A 38 15.03 35.12 4.54
N ALA A 39 14.35 35.91 5.39
CA ALA A 39 12.98 35.62 5.81
C ALA A 39 11.94 36.08 4.76
N ALA A 40 12.21 37.17 4.05
CA ALA A 40 11.35 37.70 3.00
C ALA A 40 11.37 36.82 1.73
N ALA A 41 12.51 36.20 1.40
CA ALA A 41 12.62 35.29 0.26
C ALA A 41 11.86 33.96 0.43
N ARG A 42 11.56 33.55 1.67
CA ARG A 42 10.73 32.36 1.94
C ARG A 42 9.23 32.65 1.95
N GLN A 43 8.83 33.92 2.11
CA GLN A 43 7.42 34.35 2.09
C GLN A 43 6.93 34.69 0.67
N GLY A 44 7.83 34.83 -0.31
CA GLY A 44 7.52 35.22 -1.68
C GLY A 44 7.19 34.07 -2.66
N ARG A 45 7.33 32.80 -2.27
CA ARG A 45 7.02 31.65 -3.15
C ARG A 45 5.63 31.04 -2.96
N ASP A 46 4.83 31.55 -2.02
CA ASP A 46 3.47 31.06 -1.74
C ASP A 46 2.37 31.92 -2.41
N ARG A 47 2.74 32.62 -3.50
CA ARG A 47 1.80 33.36 -4.36
C ARG A 47 1.68 32.74 -5.75
N SER A 48 1.99 31.47 -5.92
CA SER A 48 1.42 30.76 -7.05
C SER A 48 -0.08 30.68 -6.78
N GLY A 49 -0.84 31.48 -7.53
CA GLY A 49 -2.31 31.45 -7.59
C GLY A 49 -2.82 30.13 -8.15
N ALA A 50 -2.39 29.01 -7.59
CA ALA A 50 -3.06 27.74 -7.75
C ALA A 50 -4.46 27.93 -7.16
N ARG A 51 -5.42 28.11 -8.06
CA ARG A 51 -6.85 28.22 -7.77
C ARG A 51 -7.17 27.26 -6.62
N ARG A 52 -7.57 27.80 -5.46
CA ARG A 52 -8.09 26.97 -4.37
C ARG A 52 -9.28 26.22 -4.94
N ILE A 53 -9.16 24.90 -5.05
CA ILE A 53 -10.32 24.08 -5.39
C ILE A 53 -11.30 24.22 -4.22
N PRO A 54 -12.53 24.71 -4.45
CA PRO A 54 -13.52 24.78 -3.38
C PRO A 54 -13.92 23.35 -2.99
N ALA A 55 -14.15 23.10 -1.70
CA ALA A 55 -14.79 21.87 -1.27
C ALA A 55 -16.21 21.78 -1.89
N PRO A 56 -16.70 20.59 -2.28
CA PRO A 56 -18.05 20.45 -2.81
C PRO A 56 -19.11 20.95 -1.82
N GLU A 57 -20.18 21.56 -2.32
CA GLU A 57 -21.26 22.09 -1.47
C GLU A 57 -22.01 20.99 -0.70
N SER A 58 -22.04 19.77 -1.24
CA SER A 58 -22.63 18.60 -0.57
C SER A 58 -21.82 18.10 0.63
N VAL A 59 -20.60 18.62 0.83
CA VAL A 59 -19.72 18.20 1.91
C VAL A 59 -19.85 19.13 3.10
N SER A 60 -20.21 18.56 4.26
CA SER A 60 -20.32 19.25 5.53
C SER A 60 -19.20 18.84 6.50
N ALA A 61 -18.89 19.68 7.48
CA ALA A 61 -17.84 19.38 8.46
C ALA A 61 -18.27 18.24 9.41
N GLU A 62 -19.58 18.01 9.56
CA GLU A 62 -20.20 17.03 10.46
C GLU A 62 -20.03 15.60 9.95
N GLN A 63 -19.76 15.44 8.65
CA GLN A 63 -19.44 14.16 8.04
C GLN A 63 -18.04 13.66 8.40
N LEU A 64 -17.18 14.51 8.98
CA LEU A 64 -15.87 14.07 9.44
C LEU A 64 -16.01 13.19 10.67
N ASP A 65 -15.24 12.10 10.71
CA ASP A 65 -15.17 11.20 11.87
C ASP A 65 -14.99 12.00 13.18
N PRO A 66 -15.75 11.69 14.26
CA PRO A 66 -15.68 12.45 15.50
C PRO A 66 -14.28 12.51 16.14
N GLN A 67 -13.48 11.45 16.03
CA GLN A 67 -12.11 11.43 16.56
C GLN A 67 -11.20 12.33 15.72
N ALA A 68 -11.35 12.30 14.39
CA ALA A 68 -10.67 13.23 13.49
C ALA A 68 -11.07 14.68 13.76
N ARG A 69 -12.37 14.97 13.93
CA ARG A 69 -12.87 16.32 14.25
C ARG A 69 -12.35 16.82 15.59
N ALA A 70 -12.20 15.95 16.59
CA ALA A 70 -11.64 16.32 17.89
C ALA A 70 -10.20 16.86 17.79
N GLN A 71 -9.40 16.42 16.81
CA GLN A 71 -8.04 16.93 16.58
C GLN A 71 -8.00 18.36 16.04
N LEU A 72 -9.12 18.87 15.50
CA LEU A 72 -9.24 20.22 14.94
C LEU A 72 -9.62 21.27 15.99
N ARG A 73 -9.92 20.88 17.24
CA ARG A 73 -10.41 21.79 18.30
C ARG A 73 -9.43 22.91 18.69
N SER A 74 -8.15 22.78 18.34
CA SER A 74 -7.14 23.81 18.57
C SER A 74 -7.19 24.95 17.54
N LEU A 75 -7.94 24.77 16.45
CA LEU A 75 -8.13 25.78 15.41
C LEU A 75 -9.34 26.66 15.73
N PRO A 76 -9.39 27.92 15.24
CA PRO A 76 -10.62 28.71 15.22
C PRO A 76 -11.76 27.97 14.51
N ASN A 77 -13.00 28.10 15.01
CA ASN A 77 -14.16 27.32 14.53
C ASN A 77 -14.33 27.36 12.99
N ASP A 78 -14.34 28.54 12.38
CA ASP A 78 -14.51 28.68 10.92
C ASP A 78 -13.39 27.98 10.14
N LEU A 79 -12.17 28.00 10.67
CA LEU A 79 -11.01 27.33 10.09
C LEU A 79 -11.12 25.82 10.27
N ALA A 80 -11.52 25.35 11.45
CA ALA A 80 -11.75 23.95 11.75
C ALA A 80 -12.80 23.35 10.80
N ASP A 81 -13.93 24.04 10.60
CA ASP A 81 -15.00 23.59 9.71
C ASP A 81 -14.57 23.59 8.25
N THR A 82 -13.77 24.59 7.83
CA THR A 82 -13.21 24.61 6.48
C THR A 82 -12.23 23.48 6.25
N VAL A 83 -11.33 23.21 7.21
CA VAL A 83 -10.39 22.08 7.14
C VAL A 83 -11.15 20.75 7.15
N ALA A 84 -12.15 20.59 8.01
CA ALA A 84 -12.96 19.38 8.09
C ALA A 84 -13.64 19.07 6.75
N ARG A 85 -14.25 20.07 6.10
CA ARG A 85 -14.83 19.90 4.76
C ARG A 85 -13.82 19.43 3.73
N TYR A 86 -12.60 19.96 3.74
CA TYR A 86 -11.55 19.47 2.84
C TYR A 86 -11.13 18.03 3.13
N LEU A 87 -11.04 17.64 4.41
CA LEU A 87 -10.70 16.27 4.78
C LEU A 87 -11.78 15.27 4.34
N VAL A 88 -13.06 15.62 4.51
CA VAL A 88 -14.19 14.81 4.01
C VAL A 88 -14.16 14.75 2.49
N ALA A 89 -13.99 15.89 1.81
CA ALA A 89 -13.91 15.94 0.36
C ALA A 89 -12.74 15.10 -0.20
N ALA A 90 -11.60 15.08 0.50
CA ALA A 90 -10.47 14.22 0.14
C ALA A 90 -10.81 12.72 0.27
N GLY A 91 -11.54 12.33 1.31
CA GLY A 91 -11.94 10.93 1.54
C GLY A 91 -13.00 10.41 0.57
N LEU A 92 -13.91 11.28 0.11
CA LEU A 92 -15.01 10.93 -0.81
C LEU A 92 -14.66 11.09 -2.29
N ALA A 93 -13.47 11.61 -2.62
CA ALA A 93 -13.09 11.81 -4.00
C ALA A 93 -12.83 10.45 -4.68
N GLY A 94 -13.67 10.11 -5.68
CA GLY A 94 -13.44 8.93 -6.52
C GLY A 94 -12.19 9.02 -7.41
N ASP A 95 -11.76 10.24 -7.77
CA ASP A 95 -10.49 10.48 -8.45
C ASP A 95 -9.36 10.74 -7.43
N PRO A 96 -8.28 9.93 -7.42
CA PRO A 96 -7.18 10.08 -6.46
C PRO A 96 -6.48 11.44 -6.51
N GLU A 97 -6.26 12.01 -7.70
CA GLU A 97 -5.56 13.30 -7.85
C GLU A 97 -6.39 14.45 -7.27
N ARG A 98 -7.71 14.43 -7.50
CA ARG A 98 -8.63 15.37 -6.84
C ARG A 98 -8.65 15.20 -5.33
N GLY A 99 -8.66 13.97 -4.83
CA GLY A 99 -8.58 13.68 -3.39
C GLY A 99 -7.31 14.26 -2.75
N TYR A 100 -6.17 14.04 -3.40
CA TYR A 100 -4.89 14.63 -3.02
C TYR A 100 -4.94 16.17 -3.03
N ALA A 101 -5.51 16.78 -4.06
CA ALA A 101 -5.62 18.23 -4.12
C ALA A 101 -6.45 18.84 -2.96
N TYR A 102 -7.52 18.16 -2.51
CA TYR A 102 -8.29 18.58 -1.33
C TYR A 102 -7.47 18.45 -0.04
N ALA A 103 -6.77 17.33 0.13
CA ALA A 103 -5.90 17.13 1.28
C ALA A 103 -4.77 18.18 1.35
N GLN A 104 -4.21 18.57 0.18
CA GLN A 104 -3.24 19.66 0.10
C GLN A 104 -3.86 21.02 0.43
N ALA A 105 -5.14 21.25 0.10
CA ALA A 105 -5.85 22.45 0.51
C ALA A 105 -6.02 22.50 2.04
N ALA A 106 -6.41 21.40 2.69
CA ALA A 106 -6.45 21.29 4.15
C ALA A 106 -5.05 21.54 4.77
N LYS A 107 -4.00 20.93 4.21
CA LYS A 107 -2.62 21.08 4.69
C LYS A 107 -2.12 22.52 4.61
N ARG A 108 -2.42 23.28 3.55
CA ARG A 108 -2.06 24.70 3.47
C ARG A 108 -2.68 25.52 4.61
N LEU A 109 -3.84 25.12 5.11
CA LEU A 109 -4.55 25.79 6.20
C LEU A 109 -4.06 25.34 7.59
N ALA A 110 -3.76 24.05 7.77
CA ALA A 110 -3.54 23.45 9.09
C ALA A 110 -2.40 22.42 9.10
N ALA A 111 -1.24 22.76 8.53
CA ALA A 111 -0.06 21.88 8.41
C ALA A 111 0.53 21.35 9.72
N ARG A 112 0.09 21.83 10.89
CA ARG A 112 0.58 21.38 12.21
C ARG A 112 -0.40 20.43 12.92
N VAL A 113 -1.48 20.05 12.26
CA VAL A 113 -2.48 19.12 12.80
C VAL A 113 -2.19 17.71 12.28
N GLY A 114 -2.15 16.74 13.20
CA GLY A 114 -1.87 15.33 12.91
C GLY A 114 -2.79 14.74 11.85
N VAL A 115 -4.11 14.81 12.04
CA VAL A 115 -5.09 14.29 11.07
C VAL A 115 -4.98 14.93 9.68
N VAL A 116 -4.53 16.18 9.58
CA VAL A 116 -4.32 16.84 8.29
C VAL A 116 -3.09 16.27 7.57
N ARG A 117 -2.02 15.96 8.31
CA ARG A 117 -0.84 15.27 7.78
C ARG A 117 -1.15 13.85 7.35
N GLU A 118 -1.93 13.15 8.17
CA GLU A 118 -2.41 11.80 7.88
C GLU A 118 -3.21 11.77 6.58
N ALA A 119 -4.25 12.60 6.46
CA ALA A 119 -5.07 12.67 5.24
C ALA A 119 -4.25 13.08 4.01
N SER A 120 -3.31 14.01 4.15
CA SER A 120 -2.38 14.40 3.07
C SER A 120 -1.51 13.23 2.62
N GLY A 121 -1.00 12.43 3.55
CA GLY A 121 -0.21 11.24 3.27
C GLY A 121 -1.01 10.12 2.61
N ILE A 122 -2.20 9.81 3.12
CA ILE A 122 -3.10 8.78 2.57
C ILE A 122 -3.56 9.18 1.16
N ALA A 123 -3.94 10.45 0.95
CA ALA A 123 -4.37 10.91 -0.36
C ALA A 123 -3.20 10.92 -1.37
N ALA A 124 -1.99 11.29 -0.93
CA ALA A 124 -0.79 11.18 -1.76
C ALA A 124 -0.49 9.73 -2.16
N TYR A 125 -0.64 8.78 -1.23
CA TYR A 125 -0.47 7.36 -1.52
C TYR A 125 -1.46 6.88 -2.57
N ARG A 126 -2.76 7.19 -2.41
CA ARG A 126 -3.78 6.83 -3.41
C ARG A 126 -3.50 7.44 -4.79
N ALA A 127 -2.89 8.62 -4.85
CA ALA A 127 -2.48 9.27 -6.09
C ALA A 127 -1.12 8.80 -6.65
N GLY A 128 -0.51 7.75 -6.08
CA GLY A 128 0.79 7.23 -6.55
C GLY A 128 1.99 8.13 -6.21
N ARG A 129 1.83 9.12 -5.33
CA ARG A 129 2.88 10.08 -4.93
C ARG A 129 3.68 9.55 -3.75
N TRP A 130 4.35 8.42 -3.94
CA TRP A 130 4.96 7.62 -2.86
C TRP A 130 5.94 8.41 -1.97
N ALA A 131 6.80 9.23 -2.57
CA ALA A 131 7.76 10.04 -1.82
C ALA A 131 7.08 11.11 -0.95
N GLU A 132 5.99 11.70 -1.45
CA GLU A 132 5.19 12.67 -0.70
C GLU A 132 4.40 11.99 0.42
N ALA A 133 3.77 10.84 0.12
CA ALA A 133 3.08 10.03 1.11
C ALA A 133 3.99 9.70 2.30
N LEU A 134 5.22 9.24 2.04
CA LEU A 134 6.21 8.98 3.06
C LEU A 134 6.57 10.21 3.89
N ALA A 135 6.76 11.36 3.27
CA ALA A 135 7.11 12.59 3.97
C ALA A 135 5.99 13.00 4.94
N GLU A 136 4.73 12.91 4.50
CA GLU A 136 3.56 13.31 5.27
C GLU A 136 3.22 12.30 6.37
N LEU A 137 3.25 10.99 6.08
CA LEU A 137 2.97 9.96 7.08
C LEU A 137 4.06 9.90 8.16
N ARG A 138 5.34 10.14 7.82
CA ARG A 138 6.39 10.32 8.83
C ARG A 138 6.14 11.56 9.70
N ALA A 139 5.59 12.63 9.13
CA ALA A 139 5.22 13.82 9.90
C ALA A 139 4.03 13.52 10.81
N ALA A 140 3.00 12.82 10.32
CA ALA A 140 1.89 12.34 11.12
C ALA A 140 2.38 11.46 12.30
N ARG A 141 3.29 10.51 12.03
CA ARG A 141 3.97 9.67 13.04
C ARG A 141 4.60 10.44 14.17
N ARG A 142 5.40 11.46 13.84
CA ARG A 142 6.03 12.31 14.85
C ARG A 142 5.02 13.14 15.65
N MET A 143 3.89 13.50 15.05
CA MET A 143 2.87 14.33 15.70
C MET A 143 1.92 13.55 16.58
N THR A 144 1.48 12.36 16.14
CA THR A 144 0.44 11.58 16.81
C THR A 144 0.97 10.37 17.57
N GLY A 145 2.17 9.88 17.22
CA GLY A 145 2.74 8.66 17.80
C GLY A 145 1.98 7.39 17.45
N ARG A 146 1.10 7.43 16.44
CA ARG A 146 0.34 6.27 15.94
C ARG A 146 1.20 5.51 14.94
N ASP A 147 1.00 4.21 14.85
CA ASP A 147 1.73 3.35 13.90
C ASP A 147 0.80 2.80 12.79
N ASP A 148 -0.45 3.26 12.76
CA ASP A 148 -1.51 2.73 11.87
C ASP A 148 -1.19 2.89 10.37
N TYR A 149 -0.32 3.84 10.01
CA TYR A 149 0.13 4.08 8.64
C TYR A 149 1.45 3.37 8.27
N LEU A 150 2.01 2.54 9.15
CA LEU A 150 3.20 1.74 8.81
C LEU A 150 3.03 0.87 7.56
N PRO A 151 1.89 0.20 7.30
CA PRO A 151 1.68 -0.53 6.04
C PRO A 151 1.84 0.36 4.81
N VAL A 152 1.20 1.53 4.82
CA VAL A 152 1.22 2.50 3.71
C VAL A 152 2.62 3.07 3.50
N MET A 153 3.36 3.32 4.59
CA MET A 153 4.75 3.75 4.51
C MET A 153 5.65 2.65 3.94
N ALA A 154 5.51 1.40 4.39
CA ALA A 154 6.30 0.30 3.89
C ALA A 154 6.03 0.05 2.40
N ASP A 155 4.76 0.05 1.97
CA ASP A 155 4.40 -0.12 0.56
C ASP A 155 4.88 1.07 -0.29
N SER A 156 4.89 2.29 0.25
CA SER A 156 5.48 3.44 -0.44
C SER A 156 7.00 3.31 -0.64
N GLU A 157 7.74 2.73 0.32
CA GLU A 157 9.18 2.43 0.11
C GLU A 157 9.37 1.30 -0.91
N ARG A 158 8.50 0.27 -0.89
CA ARG A 158 8.46 -0.80 -1.89
C ARG A 158 8.23 -0.23 -3.30
N ALA A 159 7.24 0.63 -3.49
CA ALA A 159 6.93 1.28 -4.77
C ALA A 159 8.02 2.24 -5.25
N LEU A 160 8.94 2.65 -4.38
CA LEU A 160 10.15 3.41 -4.71
C LEU A 160 11.38 2.51 -4.94
N ASP A 161 11.18 1.20 -5.08
CA ASP A 161 12.21 0.19 -5.27
C ASP A 161 13.24 0.16 -4.12
N ARG A 162 12.74 0.21 -2.87
CA ARG A 162 13.56 0.20 -1.64
C ARG A 162 13.11 -0.90 -0.67
N PRO A 163 13.17 -2.18 -1.06
CA PRO A 163 12.64 -3.30 -0.28
C PRO A 163 13.27 -3.40 1.12
N ASP A 164 14.57 -3.10 1.27
CA ASP A 164 15.23 -3.12 2.58
C ASP A 164 14.64 -2.09 3.56
N ARG A 165 14.29 -0.90 3.06
CA ARG A 165 13.64 0.14 3.88
C ARG A 165 12.20 -0.23 4.21
N ALA A 166 11.49 -0.84 3.27
CA ALA A 166 10.15 -1.34 3.49
C ALA A 166 10.14 -2.40 4.60
N LEU A 167 11.02 -3.42 4.53
CA LEU A 167 11.15 -4.45 5.57
C LEU A 167 11.61 -3.87 6.93
N ALA A 168 12.46 -2.85 6.94
CA ALA A 168 12.85 -2.18 8.18
C ALA A 168 11.64 -1.54 8.88
N LEU A 169 10.76 -0.86 8.13
CA LEU A 169 9.53 -0.27 8.68
C LEU A 169 8.57 -1.33 9.26
N LEU A 170 8.45 -2.48 8.59
CA LEU A 170 7.62 -3.59 9.10
C LEU A 170 8.17 -4.15 10.42
N ARG A 171 9.50 -4.21 10.58
CA ARG A 171 10.16 -4.67 11.82
C ARG A 171 10.06 -3.68 12.97
N GLU A 172 9.87 -2.39 12.68
CA GLU A 172 9.63 -1.36 13.69
C GLU A 172 8.22 -1.43 14.30
N ALA A 173 7.29 -2.14 13.65
CA ALA A 173 5.90 -2.19 14.07
C ALA A 173 5.73 -2.93 15.41
N ASP A 174 5.20 -2.25 16.42
CA ASP A 174 4.70 -2.90 17.62
C ASP A 174 3.30 -3.45 17.37
N LEU A 175 3.23 -4.71 16.94
CA LEU A 175 1.97 -5.38 16.59
C LEU A 175 0.94 -5.39 17.73
N SER A 176 1.39 -5.28 18.99
CA SER A 176 0.48 -5.26 20.16
C SER A 176 -0.35 -3.98 20.25
N ARG A 177 0.09 -2.91 19.60
CA ARG A 177 -0.56 -1.59 19.57
C ARG A 177 -1.41 -1.36 18.33
N LEU A 178 -1.36 -2.28 17.37
CA LEU A 178 -2.09 -2.19 16.12
C LEU A 178 -3.36 -3.01 16.17
N ASP A 179 -4.42 -2.49 15.58
CA ASP A 179 -5.64 -3.27 15.38
C ASP A 179 -5.39 -4.44 14.40
N ARG A 180 -6.30 -5.41 14.40
CA ARG A 180 -6.11 -6.62 13.61
C ARG A 180 -6.09 -6.33 12.10
N ALA A 181 -6.87 -5.36 11.64
CA ALA A 181 -6.89 -4.96 10.23
C ALA A 181 -5.52 -4.46 9.78
N THR A 182 -4.90 -3.55 10.54
CA THR A 182 -3.57 -3.03 10.23
C THR A 182 -2.50 -4.11 10.28
N GLN A 183 -2.58 -5.06 11.22
CA GLN A 183 -1.67 -6.21 11.25
C GLN A 183 -1.77 -7.06 9.98
N ILE A 184 -2.98 -7.27 9.44
CA ILE A 184 -3.19 -8.00 8.19
C ILE A 184 -2.60 -7.21 7.01
N GLU A 185 -2.80 -5.89 6.95
CA GLU A 185 -2.19 -5.05 5.92
C GLU A 185 -0.66 -5.11 5.95
N LEU A 186 -0.03 -5.13 7.12
CA LEU A 186 1.43 -5.32 7.23
C LEU A 186 1.88 -6.64 6.58
N ARG A 187 1.11 -7.73 6.74
CA ARG A 187 1.42 -9.03 6.13
C ARG A 187 1.23 -9.02 4.62
N ILE A 188 0.19 -8.34 4.13
CA ILE A 188 -0.03 -8.13 2.70
C ILE A 188 1.15 -7.39 2.08
N VAL A 189 1.61 -6.32 2.72
CA VAL A 189 2.78 -5.56 2.26
C VAL A 189 4.05 -6.41 2.31
N GLU A 190 4.27 -7.17 3.40
CA GLU A 190 5.42 -8.10 3.48
C GLU A 190 5.42 -9.09 2.33
N SER A 191 4.28 -9.72 2.06
CA SER A 191 4.12 -10.67 0.95
C SER A 191 4.45 -10.03 -0.39
N GLY A 192 3.95 -8.82 -0.65
CA GLY A 192 4.29 -8.04 -1.84
C GLY A 192 5.79 -7.80 -1.99
N ILE A 193 6.47 -7.39 -0.91
CA ILE A 193 7.93 -7.19 -0.94
C ILE A 193 8.67 -8.50 -1.28
N ARG A 194 8.24 -9.65 -0.72
CA ARG A 194 8.86 -10.94 -1.03
C ARG A 194 8.67 -11.35 -2.49
N ARG A 195 7.50 -11.08 -3.08
CA ARG A 195 7.26 -11.31 -4.52
C ARG A 195 8.20 -10.48 -5.37
N ASP A 196 8.34 -9.20 -5.08
CA ASP A 196 9.24 -8.29 -5.82
C ASP A 196 10.71 -8.73 -5.72
N GLN A 197 11.10 -9.38 -4.60
CA GLN A 197 12.44 -9.96 -4.41
C GLN A 197 12.66 -11.30 -5.13
N GLY A 198 11.67 -11.82 -5.87
CA GLY A 198 11.73 -13.14 -6.49
C GLY A 198 11.64 -14.30 -5.50
N LEU A 199 10.99 -14.08 -4.34
CA LEU A 199 10.79 -15.07 -3.28
C LEU A 199 9.30 -15.40 -3.10
N PRO A 200 8.62 -15.96 -4.12
CA PRO A 200 7.17 -16.16 -4.09
C PRO A 200 6.71 -17.15 -3.01
N ASP A 201 7.46 -18.21 -2.73
CA ASP A 201 7.12 -19.13 -1.63
C ASP A 201 7.13 -18.43 -0.26
N ALA A 202 8.12 -17.55 -0.02
CA ALA A 202 8.17 -16.76 1.20
C ALA A 202 6.99 -15.77 1.28
N ALA A 203 6.53 -15.26 0.14
CA ALA A 203 5.36 -14.40 0.05
C ALA A 203 4.08 -15.14 0.47
N VAL A 204 3.93 -16.40 0.04
CA VAL A 204 2.81 -17.27 0.45
C VAL A 204 2.85 -17.49 1.96
N VAL A 205 4.02 -17.86 2.51
CA VAL A 205 4.19 -18.11 3.96
C VAL A 205 3.85 -16.88 4.80
N ALA A 206 4.23 -15.67 4.37
CA ALA A 206 3.94 -14.44 5.10
C ALA A 206 2.44 -14.21 5.35
N LEU A 207 1.59 -14.70 4.45
CA LEU A 207 0.14 -14.56 4.47
C LEU A 207 -0.59 -15.71 5.17
N GLN A 208 0.08 -16.79 5.56
CA GLN A 208 -0.53 -17.95 6.24
C GLN A 208 -0.96 -17.62 7.67
N VAL A 209 -2.07 -16.88 7.79
CA VAL A 209 -2.69 -16.47 9.05
C VAL A 209 -4.04 -17.17 9.25
N PRO A 210 -4.57 -17.29 10.49
CA PRO A 210 -5.83 -17.98 10.76
C PRO A 210 -7.04 -17.42 10.00
N GLU A 211 -7.01 -16.14 9.64
CA GLU A 211 -8.04 -15.48 8.83
C GLU A 211 -8.16 -16.04 7.41
N LEU A 212 -7.15 -16.76 6.90
CA LEU A 212 -7.25 -17.43 5.62
C LEU A 212 -8.20 -18.64 5.62
N SER A 213 -8.46 -19.24 6.79
CA SER A 213 -9.16 -20.53 6.87
C SER A 213 -10.31 -20.58 7.88
N ASN A 214 -10.52 -19.55 8.71
CA ASN A 214 -11.55 -19.57 9.76
C ASN A 214 -13.01 -19.40 9.27
N GLY A 215 -13.21 -19.19 7.96
CA GLY A 215 -14.52 -19.06 7.31
C GLY A 215 -15.30 -17.78 7.64
N ARG A 216 -14.72 -16.84 8.39
CA ARG A 216 -15.40 -15.61 8.81
C ARG A 216 -14.91 -14.43 7.98
N LEU A 217 -15.81 -13.88 7.16
CA LEU A 217 -15.52 -12.67 6.40
C LEU A 217 -15.35 -11.44 7.32
N ARG A 218 -14.39 -10.61 6.96
CA ARG A 218 -13.99 -9.37 7.63
C ARG A 218 -13.76 -8.30 6.55
N PRO A 219 -13.71 -7.01 6.92
CA PRO A 219 -13.45 -5.94 5.95
C PRO A 219 -12.17 -6.14 5.12
N TRP A 220 -11.14 -6.80 5.67
CA TRP A 220 -9.89 -7.08 4.96
C TRP A 220 -9.86 -8.42 4.19
N SER A 221 -10.94 -9.22 4.24
CA SER A 221 -10.92 -10.59 3.72
C SER A 221 -10.69 -10.65 2.21
N ALA A 222 -11.40 -9.83 1.43
CA ALA A 222 -11.21 -9.77 -0.02
C ALA A 222 -9.74 -9.50 -0.39
N ARG A 223 -9.17 -8.44 0.19
CA ARG A 223 -7.78 -8.03 -0.05
C ARG A 223 -6.76 -9.08 0.43
N LEU A 224 -7.00 -9.74 1.56
CA LEU A 224 -6.13 -10.81 2.06
C LEU A 224 -6.15 -12.03 1.13
N PHE A 225 -7.34 -12.49 0.71
CA PHE A 225 -7.47 -13.62 -0.21
C PHE A 225 -6.88 -13.31 -1.57
N TYR A 226 -7.10 -12.09 -2.07
CA TYR A 226 -6.51 -11.62 -3.32
C TYR A 226 -4.97 -11.66 -3.25
N ALA A 227 -4.37 -11.04 -2.23
CA ALA A 227 -2.92 -11.04 -2.07
C ALA A 227 -2.33 -12.46 -1.94
N TYR A 228 -3.08 -13.37 -1.30
CA TYR A 228 -2.69 -14.78 -1.17
C TYR A 228 -2.74 -15.51 -2.52
N ALA A 229 -3.79 -15.27 -3.31
CA ALA A 229 -3.91 -15.80 -4.67
C ALA A 229 -2.75 -15.33 -5.56
N ASP A 230 -2.43 -14.04 -5.48
CA ASP A 230 -1.34 -13.40 -6.21
C ASP A 230 0.04 -13.98 -5.85
N ALA A 231 0.25 -14.29 -4.56
CA ALA A 231 1.46 -14.95 -4.08
C ALA A 231 1.55 -16.41 -4.55
N LEU A 232 0.43 -17.14 -4.52
CA LEU A 232 0.34 -18.53 -5.01
C LEU A 232 0.62 -18.62 -6.51
N LEU A 233 0.03 -17.71 -7.29
CA LEU A 233 0.25 -17.66 -8.73
C LEU A 233 1.71 -17.38 -9.07
N ALA A 234 2.33 -16.42 -8.37
CA ALA A 234 3.77 -16.15 -8.51
C ALA A 234 4.66 -17.33 -8.09
N ALA A 235 4.17 -18.24 -7.25
CA ALA A 235 4.84 -19.48 -6.85
C ALA A 235 4.56 -20.67 -7.81
N GLY A 236 3.82 -20.45 -8.90
CA GLY A 236 3.42 -21.51 -9.83
C GLY A 236 2.34 -22.46 -9.30
N ARG A 237 1.65 -22.09 -8.21
CA ARG A 237 0.58 -22.89 -7.58
C ARG A 237 -0.79 -22.47 -8.10
N GLU A 238 -0.97 -22.61 -9.40
CA GLU A 238 -2.11 -22.03 -10.13
C GLU A 238 -3.48 -22.52 -9.63
N GLU A 239 -3.64 -23.82 -9.40
CA GLU A 239 -4.90 -24.38 -8.91
C GLU A 239 -5.29 -23.83 -7.53
N GLU A 240 -4.32 -23.64 -6.64
CA GLU A 240 -4.58 -23.00 -5.35
C GLU A 240 -4.87 -21.51 -5.50
N ALA A 241 -4.21 -20.84 -6.45
CA ALA A 241 -4.45 -19.43 -6.75
C ALA A 241 -5.88 -19.21 -7.25
N ARG A 242 -6.37 -20.07 -8.16
CA ARG A 242 -7.76 -20.09 -8.66
C ARG A 242 -8.75 -20.14 -7.50
N GLN A 243 -8.57 -21.09 -6.58
CA GLN A 243 -9.42 -21.22 -5.39
C GLN A 243 -9.35 -20.01 -4.47
N ALA A 244 -8.17 -19.37 -4.35
CA ALA A 244 -8.01 -18.16 -3.56
C ALA A 244 -8.66 -16.92 -4.22
N PHE A 245 -8.55 -16.76 -5.54
CA PHE A 245 -9.25 -15.69 -6.29
C PHE A 245 -10.77 -15.85 -6.19
N ALA A 246 -11.30 -17.07 -6.32
CA ALA A 246 -12.73 -17.31 -6.13
C ALA A 246 -13.22 -16.89 -4.73
N ARG A 247 -12.42 -17.16 -3.68
CA ARG A 247 -12.73 -16.68 -2.32
C ARG A 247 -12.61 -15.16 -2.19
N ALA A 248 -11.65 -14.54 -2.86
CA ALA A 248 -11.50 -13.09 -2.89
C ALA A 248 -12.73 -12.43 -3.53
N ALA A 249 -13.16 -12.90 -4.71
CA ALA A 249 -14.36 -12.41 -5.40
C ALA A 249 -15.62 -12.60 -4.55
N ALA A 250 -15.80 -13.75 -3.91
CA ALA A 250 -16.93 -13.99 -3.01
C ALA A 250 -16.92 -13.08 -1.77
N ALA A 251 -15.74 -12.64 -1.33
CA ALA A 251 -15.58 -11.74 -0.19
C ALA A 251 -15.68 -10.26 -0.57
N ASP A 252 -15.87 -9.94 -1.86
CA ASP A 252 -15.81 -8.57 -2.41
C ASP A 252 -17.14 -8.10 -3.03
N PRO A 253 -18.20 -7.93 -2.22
CA PRO A 253 -19.51 -7.51 -2.73
C PRO A 253 -19.54 -6.08 -3.27
N HIS A 254 -18.48 -5.30 -3.04
CA HIS A 254 -18.40 -3.88 -3.43
C HIS A 254 -17.45 -3.65 -4.60
N GLY A 255 -16.77 -4.68 -5.11
CA GLY A 255 -15.84 -4.58 -6.23
C GLY A 255 -14.60 -3.75 -5.89
N GLU A 256 -14.03 -3.95 -4.70
CA GLU A 256 -12.77 -3.33 -4.28
C GLU A 256 -11.54 -3.94 -4.98
N THR A 257 -11.68 -5.14 -5.53
CA THR A 257 -10.66 -5.92 -6.24
C THR A 257 -11.17 -6.39 -7.59
N ASP A 258 -10.25 -6.71 -8.49
CA ASP A 258 -10.51 -7.34 -9.79
C ASP A 258 -10.49 -8.88 -9.72
N ALA A 259 -10.73 -9.47 -8.53
CA ALA A 259 -10.60 -10.91 -8.29
C ALA A 259 -11.43 -11.79 -9.24
N ALA A 260 -12.62 -11.34 -9.62
CA ALA A 260 -13.49 -12.06 -10.55
C ALA A 260 -12.91 -12.07 -11.97
N GLU A 261 -12.39 -10.94 -12.44
CA GLU A 261 -11.74 -10.82 -13.76
C GLU A 261 -10.49 -11.71 -13.82
N ARG A 262 -9.68 -11.69 -12.76
CA ARG A 262 -8.48 -12.55 -12.64
C ARG A 262 -8.82 -14.03 -12.64
N LEU A 263 -9.97 -14.42 -12.08
CA LEU A 263 -10.44 -15.79 -12.12
C LEU A 263 -10.85 -16.21 -13.54
N ASP A 264 -11.61 -15.36 -14.23
CA ASP A 264 -12.03 -15.61 -15.62
C ASP A 264 -10.83 -15.74 -16.56
N GLU A 265 -9.78 -14.94 -16.37
CA GLU A 265 -8.51 -15.04 -17.11
C GLU A 265 -7.83 -16.41 -16.91
N LEU A 266 -7.78 -16.89 -15.66
CA LEU A 266 -7.17 -18.19 -15.32
C LEU A 266 -7.98 -19.39 -15.84
N ASP A 267 -9.29 -19.25 -15.96
CA ASP A 267 -10.15 -20.32 -16.49
C ASP A 267 -10.17 -20.33 -18.02
N SER A 268 -10.07 -19.15 -18.66
CA SER A 268 -10.00 -19.03 -20.11
C SER A 268 -8.70 -19.60 -20.69
N GLY A 269 -7.57 -19.43 -19.99
CA GLY A 269 -6.28 -20.00 -20.41
C GLY A 269 -6.24 -21.54 -20.42
N VAL A 270 -7.10 -22.21 -19.66
CA VAL A 270 -7.20 -23.68 -19.63
C VAL A 270 -7.92 -24.22 -20.88
N ILE A 271 -8.74 -23.41 -21.55
CA ILE A 271 -9.54 -23.85 -22.71
C ILE A 271 -8.69 -23.88 -24.00
N GLU A 272 -7.69 -23.00 -24.14
CA GLU A 272 -6.82 -22.98 -25.33
C GLU A 272 -5.87 -24.18 -25.40
N ASP A 273 -5.38 -24.69 -24.26
CA ASP A 273 -4.45 -25.84 -24.20
C ASP A 273 -5.13 -27.20 -24.50
N LEU A 274 -6.48 -27.22 -24.56
CA LEU A 274 -7.26 -28.40 -24.95
C LEU A 274 -7.73 -28.37 -26.42
N ALA A 275 -7.41 -27.32 -27.17
CA ALA A 275 -7.82 -27.15 -28.57
C ALA A 275 -6.80 -27.71 -29.59
N GLU A 276 -5.63 -28.18 -29.14
CA GLU A 276 -4.60 -28.80 -30.00
C GLU A 276 -4.51 -30.33 -29.80
N ASP A 277 -5.63 -31.04 -29.94
CA ASP A 277 -5.61 -32.50 -30.18
C ASP A 277 -6.95 -32.93 -30.82
N GLY A 278 -7.11 -32.66 -32.11
CA GLY A 278 -8.41 -32.78 -32.78
C GLY A 278 -8.37 -32.91 -34.32
N ALA A 279 -7.59 -33.85 -34.83
CA ALA A 279 -7.74 -34.53 -36.13
C ALA A 279 -7.55 -33.72 -37.43
N ASP A 280 -6.31 -33.69 -37.93
CA ASP A 280 -6.04 -33.69 -39.38
C ASP A 280 -6.15 -35.13 -39.91
N ASP A 281 -7.24 -35.46 -40.60
CA ASP A 281 -7.24 -36.56 -41.57
C ASP A 281 -8.22 -36.26 -42.73
N PRO A 282 -7.75 -35.68 -43.86
CA PRO A 282 -8.55 -35.54 -45.05
C PRO A 282 -7.99 -36.45 -46.15
N ASP A 283 -8.48 -37.68 -46.26
CA ASP A 283 -8.72 -38.33 -47.56
C ASP A 283 -9.07 -39.81 -47.38
N LEU A 284 -10.34 -40.20 -47.61
CA LEU A 284 -10.70 -41.44 -48.32
C LEU A 284 -12.17 -41.35 -48.77
N LEU A 285 -12.42 -40.61 -49.85
CA LEU A 285 -13.58 -40.85 -50.72
C LEU A 285 -13.15 -41.78 -51.86
N SER A 286 -13.37 -43.09 -51.69
CA SER A 286 -13.55 -43.98 -52.85
C SER A 286 -14.32 -45.26 -52.49
N SER A 287 -15.29 -45.54 -53.36
CA SER A 287 -15.97 -46.81 -53.61
C SER A 287 -17.34 -47.03 -52.97
N ALA A 288 -18.31 -47.07 -53.87
CA ALA A 288 -19.71 -47.38 -53.72
C ALA A 288 -20.02 -48.78 -53.17
N ALA A 289 -21.12 -48.89 -52.40
CA ALA A 289 -22.21 -49.85 -52.64
C ALA A 289 -23.39 -49.57 -51.69
N ARG A 290 -24.61 -49.44 -52.24
CA ARG A 290 -25.90 -49.38 -51.52
C ARG A 290 -26.34 -50.81 -51.07
N PRO A 291 -27.57 -51.00 -50.53
CA PRO A 291 -28.00 -50.80 -49.15
C PRO A 291 -28.55 -52.11 -48.55
N ARG A 292 -28.78 -52.20 -47.23
CA ARG A 292 -29.73 -53.20 -46.67
C ARG A 292 -30.55 -52.60 -45.52
N CYS A 293 -31.85 -52.47 -45.76
CA CYS A 293 -32.87 -52.22 -44.75
C CYS A 293 -32.80 -53.31 -43.67
N VAL A 294 -32.75 -52.87 -42.42
CA VAL A 294 -33.07 -53.68 -41.24
C VAL A 294 -34.48 -53.32 -40.84
N GLN A 295 -35.38 -54.30 -40.75
CA GLN A 295 -36.36 -54.40 -39.67
C GLN A 295 -36.67 -55.87 -39.39
N PRO A 296 -36.52 -56.32 -38.13
CA PRO A 296 -37.26 -57.45 -37.63
C PRO A 296 -38.21 -56.99 -36.51
N VAL A 297 -39.46 -57.44 -36.58
CA VAL A 297 -40.29 -57.63 -35.38
C VAL A 297 -40.99 -58.98 -35.49
N HIS A 298 -40.45 -59.91 -34.71
CA HIS A 298 -41.11 -61.03 -34.01
C HIS A 298 -42.49 -60.62 -33.47
N ASP A 299 -43.46 -61.48 -33.16
CA ASP A 299 -43.59 -62.94 -33.09
C ASP A 299 -45.10 -63.27 -33.02
N PRO A 300 -45.54 -64.55 -32.91
CA PRO A 300 -46.79 -64.96 -33.52
C PRO A 300 -47.77 -65.54 -32.48
N LEU A 301 -48.88 -66.04 -33.03
CA LEU A 301 -49.74 -67.11 -32.52
C LEU A 301 -50.79 -66.70 -31.45
N ASP A 302 -52.09 -66.97 -31.61
CA ASP A 302 -52.75 -67.95 -32.51
C ASP A 302 -51.95 -69.25 -32.64
N VAL A 303 -51.83 -70.11 -31.62
CA VAL A 303 -52.52 -70.25 -30.33
C VAL A 303 -51.51 -70.74 -29.30
#